data_AF-A0A929M1Z1-F1
#
_entry.id   AF-A0A929M1Z1-F1
#
_cell.length_a   1.000
_cell.length_b   1.000
_cell.length_c   1.000
_cell.angle_alpha   90.00
_cell.angle_beta   90.00
_cell.angle_gamma   90.00
#
_symmetry.space_group_name_H-M   'P 1'
#
loop_
_entity.id
_entity.type
_entity.pdbx_description
1 polymer ?
#
loop_
_entity_poly.entity_id
_entity_poly.type
_entity_poly.pdbx_seq_one_letter_code
_entity_poly.pdbx_strand_id
1 'polypeptide(L)'
;MARDKVSQEFGSLLFTDADMQERLPRPTYKKLRSVIQDGKPLDLDIANEVAHAMKEWALEKGATHFTHWFQPLTGITSEKHDSFMTPQGNGTILM
;
A
#
# COMPACT_ATOMS: atom_id res chain seq x y z
N MET A 1 16.89 21.55 14.72
CA MET A 1 17.35 21.84 13.35
C MET A 1 16.12 21.84 12.47
N ALA A 2 15.81 22.95 11.79
CA ALA A 2 14.71 22.96 10.83
C ALA A 2 15.07 21.97 9.71
N ARG A 3 14.29 20.90 9.55
CA ARG A 3 14.44 19.99 8.40
C ARG A 3 14.15 20.82 7.16
N ASP A 4 15.11 20.91 6.25
CA ASP A 4 14.93 21.60 4.98
C ASP A 4 13.79 20.96 4.16
N LYS A 5 13.25 21.68 3.17
CA LYS A 5 12.08 21.23 2.39
C LYS A 5 12.30 19.85 1.75
N VAL A 6 13.50 19.55 1.27
CA VAL A 6 13.80 18.26 0.63
C VAL A 6 13.67 17.13 1.64
N SER A 7 14.22 17.32 2.84
CA SER A 7 14.10 16.37 3.95
C SER A 7 12.66 16.13 4.42
N GLN A 8 11.73 17.06 4.15
CA GLN A 8 10.31 16.91 4.50
C GLN A 8 9.50 16.19 3.41
N GLU A 9 9.83 16.41 2.14
CA GLU A 9 9.08 15.87 1.00
C GLU A 9 9.57 14.49 0.59
N PHE A 10 10.87 14.21 0.73
CA PHE A 10 11.45 12.94 0.29
C PHE A 10 10.83 11.75 1.06
N GLY A 11 10.23 10.82 0.33
CA GLY A 11 9.61 9.62 0.90
C GLY A 11 8.32 9.88 1.68
N SER A 12 7.76 11.09 1.65
CA SER A 12 6.55 11.45 2.39
C SER A 12 5.27 10.72 1.92
N LEU A 13 5.31 10.23 0.67
CA LEU A 13 4.26 9.45 0.00
C LEU A 13 4.72 8.02 -0.31
N LEU A 14 5.54 7.43 0.57
CA LEU A 14 5.92 6.03 0.52
C LEU A 14 5.37 5.31 1.74
N PHE A 15 4.73 4.16 1.55
CA PHE A 15 4.33 3.30 2.67
C PHE A 15 5.57 2.57 3.19
N THR A 16 6.26 3.16 4.17
CA THR A 16 7.57 2.72 4.63
C THR A 16 7.51 1.59 5.66
N ASP A 17 8.66 1.02 6.00
CA ASP A 17 8.76 0.05 7.10
C ASP A 17 8.31 0.63 8.45
N ALA A 18 8.53 1.93 8.67
CA ALA A 18 8.06 2.61 9.86
C ALA A 18 6.52 2.71 9.88
N ASP A 19 5.90 3.07 8.75
CA ASP A 19 4.43 3.10 8.61
C ASP A 19 3.83 1.70 8.81
N MET A 20 4.47 0.67 8.24
CA MET A 20 4.07 -0.72 8.42
C MET A 20 4.15 -1.15 9.89
N GLN A 21 5.23 -0.80 10.60
CA GLN A 21 5.41 -1.16 12.00
C GLN A 21 4.40 -0.46 12.93
N GLU A 22 3.99 0.77 12.59
CA GLU A 22 3.00 1.53 13.34
C GLU A 22 1.57 1.01 13.14
N ARG A 23 1.22 0.64 11.90
CA ARG A 23 -0.17 0.31 11.51
C ARG A 23 -0.50 -1.18 11.58
N LEU A 24 0.47 -2.06 11.37
CA LEU A 24 0.22 -3.49 11.33
C LEU A 24 0.28 -4.10 12.74
N PRO A 25 -0.54 -5.13 13.02
CA PRO A 25 -0.36 -5.94 14.21
C PRO A 25 1.06 -6.53 14.27
N ARG A 26 1.64 -6.56 15.49
CA ARG A 26 2.97 -7.15 15.73
C ARG A 26 3.20 -8.52 15.07
N PRO A 27 2.28 -9.51 15.15
CA PRO A 27 2.50 -10.80 14.50
C PRO A 27 2.57 -10.68 12.97
N THR A 28 1.70 -9.88 12.37
CA THR A 28 1.59 -9.61 10.93
C THR A 28 2.84 -8.92 10.41
N TYR A 29 3.29 -7.86 11.07
CA TYR A 29 4.53 -7.15 10.72
C TYR A 29 5.74 -8.09 10.76
N LYS A 30 5.87 -8.92 11.81
CA LYS A 30 6.97 -9.89 11.91
C LYS A 30 6.94 -10.93 10.78
N LYS A 31 5.76 -11.46 10.47
CA LYS A 31 5.61 -12.48 9.41
C LYS A 31 5.88 -11.87 8.03
N LEU A 32 5.39 -10.65 7.78
CA LEU A 32 5.71 -9.89 6.56
C LEU A 32 7.21 -9.64 6.41
N ARG A 33 7.90 -9.21 7.47
CA ARG A 33 9.36 -9.00 7.42
C ARG A 33 10.14 -10.27 7.14
N SER A 34 9.76 -11.40 7.74
CA SER A 34 10.36 -12.71 7.42
C SER A 34 10.10 -13.11 5.96
N VAL A 35 8.89 -12.88 5.44
CA VAL A 35 8.56 -13.16 4.03
C VAL A 35 9.46 -12.38 3.08
N ILE A 36 9.66 -11.08 3.34
CA ILE A 36 10.53 -10.21 2.53
C ILE A 36 12.01 -10.64 2.62
N GLN A 37 12.49 -10.97 3.82
CA GLN A 37 13.90 -11.33 4.04
C GLN A 37 14.25 -12.72 3.51
N ASP A 38 13.35 -13.69 3.71
CA ASP A 38 13.60 -15.10 3.39
C ASP A 38 13.12 -15.47 1.97
N GLY A 39 12.47 -14.55 1.26
CA GLY A 39 11.89 -14.82 -0.07
C GLY A 39 10.78 -15.87 -0.05
N LYS A 40 10.03 -15.97 1.07
CA LYS A 40 8.95 -16.95 1.23
C LYS A 40 7.68 -16.49 0.52
N PRO A 41 6.74 -17.41 0.21
CA PRO A 41 5.42 -17.01 -0.25
C PRO A 41 4.68 -16.17 0.80
N LEU A 42 3.99 -15.13 0.34
CA LEU A 42 3.10 -14.34 1.18
C LEU A 42 1.79 -15.09 1.39
N ASP A 43 1.41 -15.27 2.65
CA ASP A 43 0.15 -15.88 3.06
C ASP A 43 -1.01 -14.92 2.77
N LEU A 44 -2.14 -15.45 2.30
CA LEU A 44 -3.31 -14.66 1.91
C LEU A 44 -3.88 -13.85 3.10
N ASP A 45 -3.88 -14.41 4.30
CA ASP A 45 -4.42 -13.74 5.48
C ASP A 45 -3.57 -12.50 5.83
N ILE A 46 -2.24 -12.64 5.77
CA ILE A 46 -1.31 -11.51 5.95
C ILE A 46 -1.51 -10.50 4.82
N ALA A 47 -1.62 -10.97 3.59
CA ALA A 47 -1.77 -10.11 2.43
C ALA A 47 -3.02 -9.21 2.56
N ASN A 48 -4.13 -9.77 3.03
CA ASN A 48 -5.37 -9.03 3.29
C ASN A 48 -5.19 -7.96 4.38
N GLU A 49 -4.53 -8.30 5.48
CA GLU A 49 -4.26 -7.32 6.55
C GLU A 49 -3.34 -6.18 6.08
N VAL A 50 -2.30 -6.51 5.31
CA VAL A 50 -1.39 -5.52 4.74
C VAL A 50 -2.11 -4.65 3.71
N ALA A 51 -2.92 -5.25 2.84
CA ALA A 51 -3.71 -4.51 1.85
C ALA A 51 -4.69 -3.54 2.51
N HIS A 52 -5.34 -3.95 3.60
CA HIS A 52 -6.20 -3.07 4.38
C HIS A 52 -5.42 -1.89 4.96
N ALA A 53 -4.29 -2.13 5.63
CA ALA A 53 -3.47 -1.07 6.20
C ALA A 53 -2.91 -0.11 5.13
N MET A 54 -2.49 -0.64 3.98
CA MET A 54 -2.03 0.14 2.83
C MET A 54 -3.13 1.03 2.26
N LYS A 55 -4.35 0.49 2.11
CA LYS A 55 -5.51 1.24 1.64
C LYS A 55 -5.82 2.40 2.59
N GLU A 56 -5.94 2.15 3.89
CA GLU A 56 -6.23 3.20 4.87
C GLU A 56 -5.17 4.31 4.84
N TRP A 57 -3.89 3.93 4.81
CA TRP A 57 -2.79 4.90 4.68
C TRP A 57 -2.90 5.72 3.38
N ALA A 58 -3.24 5.09 2.26
CA ALA A 58 -3.37 5.78 0.98
C ALA A 58 -4.57 6.73 0.96
N LEU A 59 -5.70 6.33 1.55
CA LEU A 59 -6.90 7.17 1.69
C LEU A 59 -6.62 8.41 2.54
N GLU A 60 -5.87 8.29 3.64
CA GLU A 60 -5.43 9.44 4.45
C GLU A 60 -4.58 10.44 3.66
N LYS A 61 -3.87 9.98 2.63
CA LYS A 61 -3.10 10.81 1.70
C LYS A 61 -3.93 11.33 0.51
N GLY A 62 -5.23 11.03 0.47
CA GLY A 62 -6.15 11.47 -0.59
C GLY A 62 -6.13 10.60 -1.84
N ALA A 63 -5.55 9.40 -1.81
CA ALA A 63 -5.63 8.47 -2.92
C ALA A 63 -7.07 7.97 -3.13
N THR A 64 -7.45 7.73 -4.38
CA THR A 64 -8.80 7.26 -4.76
C THR A 64 -8.78 5.97 -5.58
N HIS A 65 -7.60 5.60 -6.06
CA HIS A 65 -7.35 4.48 -6.96
C HIS A 65 -6.05 3.78 -6.55
N PHE A 66 -5.93 2.51 -6.93
CA PHE A 66 -4.68 1.75 -6.91
C PHE A 66 -4.38 1.21 -8.31
N THR A 67 -3.15 0.80 -8.53
CA THR A 67 -2.72 0.18 -9.79
C THR A 67 -1.64 -0.86 -9.51
N HIS A 68 -1.63 -1.93 -10.31
CA HIS A 68 -0.46 -2.79 -10.41
C HIS A 68 0.55 -2.12 -11.34
N TRP A 69 1.54 -1.46 -10.75
CA TRP A 69 2.61 -0.82 -11.51
C TRP A 69 3.67 -1.84 -11.92
N PHE A 70 3.87 -2.02 -13.22
CA PHE A 70 4.93 -2.89 -13.74
C PHE A 70 5.42 -2.39 -15.10
N GLN A 71 6.63 -2.80 -15.47
CA GLN A 71 7.26 -2.46 -16.74
C GLN A 71 7.23 -3.68 -17.68
N PRO A 72 6.29 -3.74 -18.64
CA PRO A 72 6.26 -4.82 -19.64
C PRO A 72 7.42 -4.72 -20.62
N LEU A 73 7.68 -5.83 -21.34
CA LEU A 73 8.72 -5.95 -22.37
C LEU A 73 8.46 -5.09 -23.63
N THR A 74 7.37 -4.32 -23.65
CA THR A 74 7.05 -3.36 -24.71
C THR A 74 7.79 -2.02 -24.56
N GLY A 75 8.54 -1.83 -23.47
CA GLY A 75 9.37 -0.64 -23.25
C GLY A 75 8.62 0.59 -22.75
N ILE A 76 7.32 0.48 -22.45
CA ILE A 76 6.48 1.55 -21.89
C ILE A 76 5.80 1.01 -20.63
N THR A 77 5.72 1.81 -19.57
CA THR A 77 5.00 1.46 -18.34
C THR A 77 3.54 1.15 -18.64
N SER A 78 3.03 0.08 -18.02
CA SER A 78 1.60 -0.22 -18.03
C SER A 78 1.02 -0.02 -16.65
N GLU A 79 -0.12 0.64 -16.60
CA GLU A 79 -0.89 0.88 -15.39
C GLU A 79 -2.39 0.78 -15.70
N LYS A 80 -3.15 0.25 -14.75
CA LYS A 80 -4.61 0.24 -14.78
C LYS A 80 -5.09 0.78 -13.46
N HIS A 81 -5.80 1.90 -13.49
CA HIS A 81 -6.27 2.57 -12.28
C HIS A 81 -7.62 2.00 -11.88
N ASP A 82 -7.61 1.20 -10.82
CA ASP A 82 -8.80 0.60 -10.22
C ASP A 82 -9.20 1.41 -8.98
N SER A 83 -10.48 1.81 -8.89
CA SER A 83 -10.96 2.60 -7.75
C SER A 83 -11.09 1.72 -6.51
N PHE A 84 -10.91 2.32 -5.32
CA PHE A 84 -11.29 1.66 -4.07
C PHE A 84 -12.81 1.47 -3.94
N MET A 85 -13.62 2.21 -4.72
CA MET A 85 -15.07 2.15 -4.66
C MET A 85 -15.63 0.82 -5.17
N THR A 86 -16.51 0.23 -4.36
CA THR A 86 -17.31 -0.94 -4.73
C THR A 86 -18.79 -0.55 -4.77
N PRO A 87 -19.43 -0.51 -5.95
CA PRO A 87 -20.85 -0.19 -6.06
C PRO A 87 -21.69 -1.30 -5.42
N GLN A 88 -22.69 -0.91 -4.64
CA GLN A 88 -23.69 -1.81 -4.08
C GLN A 88 -24.96 -1.76 -4.93
N GLY A 89 -25.65 -2.90 -5.09
CA GLY A 89 -26.84 -3.03 -5.96
C GLY A 89 -28.06 -2.21 -5.53
N ASN A 90 -28.00 -1.57 -4.35
CA ASN A 90 -29.01 -0.65 -3.82
C ASN A 90 -28.75 0.82 -4.19
N GLY A 91 -27.77 1.11 -5.04
CA GLY A 91 -27.40 2.47 -5.44
C GLY A 91 -26.47 3.19 -4.46
N THR A 92 -25.95 2.52 -3.44
CA THR A 92 -24.91 3.06 -2.54
C THR A 92 -23.52 2.54 -2.91
N ILE A 93 -22.46 3.11 -2.33
CA ILE A 93 -21.06 2.74 -2.61
C ILE A 93 -20.36 2.41 -1.30
N LEU A 94 -19.55 1.34 -1.29
CA LEU A 94 -18.56 1.08 -0.23
C LEU A 94 -17.20 1.59 -0.70
N MET A 95 -16.39 2.09 0.23
CA MET A 95 -15.01 2.44 -0.04
C MET A 95 -14.07 1.43 0.60
#